data_AF-A0A813BY52-F1
#
_entry.id   AF-A0A813BY52-F1
#
_cell.length_a   1.000
_cell.length_b   1.000
_cell.length_c   1.000
_cell.angle_alpha   90.00
_cell.angle_beta   90.00
_cell.angle_gamma   90.00
#
_symmetry.space_group_name_H-M   'P 1'
#
loop_
_entity.id
_entity.type
_entity.pdbx_description
1 polymer ?
#
loop_
_entity_poly.entity_id
_entity_poly.type
_entity_poly.pdbx_seq_one_letter_code
_entity_poly.pdbx_strand_id
1 'polypeptide(L)'
;KGPKRIGSELQEQLETDDLWYYAIANAGVQTILQRLRDTPLTFETLGISYFGNDLTEGRIRPEVRAAWFELMDLVEEKAQKVVFVVGGSS
;
A
#
# COMPACT_ATOMS: atom_id res chain seq x y z
N LYS A 1 -5.28 -5.72 -16.55
CA LYS A 1 -4.86 -4.31 -16.37
C LYS A 1 -3.61 -4.31 -15.51
N GLY A 2 -2.51 -3.70 -15.96
CA GLY A 2 -1.23 -3.75 -15.24
C GLY A 2 -1.16 -2.72 -14.11
N PRO A 3 -0.31 -2.93 -13.09
CA PRO A 3 -0.18 -2.05 -11.91
C PRO A 3 0.17 -0.60 -12.26
N LYS A 4 0.88 -0.36 -13.38
CA LYS A 4 1.21 0.99 -13.87
C LYS A 4 -0.02 1.84 -14.24
N ARG A 5 -1.12 1.22 -14.67
CA ARG A 5 -2.32 1.96 -15.11
C ARG A 5 -3.14 2.49 -13.94
N ILE A 6 -3.12 1.79 -12.80
CA ILE A 6 -3.86 2.21 -11.59
C ILE A 6 -3.25 3.47 -10.98
N GLY A 7 -1.92 3.60 -10.97
CA GLY A 7 -1.25 4.80 -10.45
C GLY A 7 -1.69 6.07 -11.19
N SER A 8 -1.73 6.05 -12.52
CA SER A 8 -2.17 7.20 -13.32
C SER A 8 -3.67 7.48 -13.18
N GLU A 9 -4.53 6.44 -13.11
CA GLU A 9 -5.96 6.60 -12.84
C GLU A 9 -6.21 7.23 -11.45
N LEU A 10 -5.38 6.89 -10.44
CA LEU A 10 -5.45 7.52 -9.11
C LEU A 10 -4.98 8.97 -9.12
N GLN A 11 -3.91 9.32 -9.84
CA GLN A 11 -3.47 10.71 -9.97
C GLN A 11 -4.59 11.59 -10.54
N GLU A 12 -5.25 11.11 -11.59
CA GLU A 12 -6.39 11.80 -12.20
C GLU A 12 -7.57 11.94 -11.24
N GLN A 13 -7.95 10.87 -10.53
CA GLN A 13 -9.07 10.89 -9.58
C GLN A 13 -8.83 11.75 -8.34
N LEU A 14 -7.59 11.81 -7.88
CA LEU A 14 -7.19 12.57 -6.70
C LEU A 14 -6.79 14.01 -7.04
N GLU A 15 -6.78 14.36 -8.33
CA GLU A 15 -6.35 15.65 -8.85
C GLU A 15 -4.98 16.06 -8.29
N THR A 16 -4.03 15.11 -8.27
CA THR A 16 -2.69 15.30 -7.70
C THR A 16 -1.57 14.80 -8.61
N ASP A 17 -0.54 15.61 -8.73
CA ASP A 17 0.72 15.24 -9.39
C ASP A 17 1.73 14.62 -8.41
N ASP A 18 1.52 14.79 -7.09
CA ASP A 18 2.37 14.27 -6.02
C ASP A 18 1.81 12.97 -5.42
N LEU A 19 1.66 11.96 -6.28
CA LEU A 19 1.30 10.60 -5.86
C LEU A 19 2.54 9.70 -5.91
N TRP A 20 3.01 9.27 -4.75
CA TRP A 20 3.88 8.10 -4.71
C TRP A 20 3.02 6.83 -4.68
N TYR A 21 2.93 6.15 -5.82
CA TYR A 21 2.15 4.91 -5.96
C TYR A 21 3.06 3.69 -6.03
N TYR A 22 2.84 2.74 -5.11
CA TYR A 22 3.57 1.47 -5.13
C TYR A 22 2.63 0.27 -5.13
N ALA A 23 2.78 -0.56 -6.16
CA ALA A 23 2.05 -1.80 -6.33
C ALA A 23 3.05 -2.94 -6.53
N ILE A 24 3.11 -3.84 -5.54
CA ILE A 24 3.88 -5.06 -5.65
C ILE A 24 2.90 -6.19 -5.89
N ALA A 25 2.94 -6.78 -7.09
CA ALA A 25 2.20 -7.98 -7.36
C ALA A 25 2.64 -9.08 -6.37
N ASN A 26 1.67 -9.71 -5.73
CA ASN A 26 1.87 -10.78 -4.75
C ASN A 26 2.64 -10.40 -3.47
N ALA A 27 2.71 -9.13 -3.10
CA ALA A 27 3.30 -8.77 -1.81
C ALA A 27 2.35 -8.98 -0.64
N GLY A 28 2.90 -9.57 0.41
CA GLY A 28 2.36 -9.49 1.75
C GLY A 28 2.59 -8.13 2.42
N VAL A 29 1.94 -7.92 3.56
CA VAL A 29 2.00 -6.67 4.33
C VAL A 29 3.44 -6.36 4.78
N GLN A 30 4.23 -7.39 5.10
CA GLN A 30 5.63 -7.27 5.52
C GLN A 30 6.51 -6.67 4.41
N THR A 31 6.29 -7.07 3.16
CA THR A 31 7.05 -6.54 2.02
C THR A 31 6.75 -5.07 1.79
N ILE A 32 5.49 -4.66 1.95
CA ILE A 32 5.08 -3.25 1.83
C ILE A 32 5.70 -2.43 2.96
N LEU A 33 5.61 -2.92 4.20
CA LEU A 33 6.17 -2.27 5.38
C LEU A 33 7.68 -2.04 5.24
N GLN A 34 8.44 -3.07 4.85
CA GLN A 34 9.88 -2.95 4.66
C GLN A 34 10.22 -1.91 3.59
N ARG A 35 9.50 -1.91 2.47
CA ARG A 35 9.74 -0.94 1.40
C ARG A 35 9.49 0.49 1.86
N LEU A 36 8.45 0.70 2.65
CA LEU A 36 8.10 2.02 3.15
C LEU A 36 9.15 2.53 4.16
N ARG A 37 9.70 1.65 5.01
CA ARG A 37 10.84 1.98 5.89
C ARG A 37 12.07 2.41 5.11
N ASP A 38 12.39 1.69 4.05
CA ASP A 38 13.57 1.96 3.21
C ASP A 38 13.43 3.25 2.37
N THR A 39 12.22 3.82 2.33
CA THR A 39 11.95 5.04 1.55
C THR A 39 12.13 6.27 2.44
N PRO A 40 13.15 7.12 2.21
CA PRO A 40 13.54 8.18 3.16
C PRO A 40 12.65 9.43 3.11
N LEU A 41 11.67 9.50 2.22
CA LEU A 41 10.84 10.69 1.99
C LEU A 41 9.51 10.62 2.72
N THR A 42 8.96 11.81 3.02
CA THR A 42 7.55 12.04 3.34
C THR A 42 6.81 12.47 2.08
N PHE A 43 5.54 12.10 1.95
CA PHE A 43 4.72 12.31 0.76
C PHE A 43 3.52 13.20 1.08
N GLU A 44 3.05 14.02 0.13
CA GLU A 44 1.72 14.63 0.28
C GLU A 44 0.65 13.53 0.17
N THR A 45 0.75 12.71 -0.88
CA THR A 45 -0.16 11.57 -1.10
C THR A 45 0.60 10.26 -1.33
N LEU A 46 0.30 9.26 -0.51
CA LEU A 46 0.85 7.90 -0.58
C LEU A 46 -0.20 6.91 -1.06
N GLY A 47 0.04 6.29 -2.21
CA GLY A 47 -0.79 5.22 -2.78
C GLY A 47 -0.17 3.84 -2.53
N ILE A 48 -0.91 2.97 -1.84
CA ILE A 48 -0.50 1.60 -1.55
C ILE A 48 -1.48 0.63 -2.18
N SER A 49 -1.00 -0.28 -3.03
CA SER A 49 -1.80 -1.38 -3.54
C SER A 49 -1.49 -2.68 -2.82
N TYR A 50 -2.51 -3.23 -2.16
CA TYR A 50 -2.42 -4.44 -1.36
C TYR A 50 -3.44 -5.47 -1.86
N PHE A 51 -2.94 -6.64 -2.28
CA PHE A 51 -3.75 -7.70 -2.88
C PHE A 51 -4.11 -8.84 -1.91
N GLY A 52 -3.86 -8.65 -0.61
CA GLY A 52 -4.38 -9.56 0.41
C GLY A 52 -3.80 -10.97 0.38
N ASN A 53 -2.66 -11.22 -0.25
CA ASN A 53 -2.07 -12.57 -0.33
C ASN A 53 -1.80 -13.22 1.05
N ASP A 54 -1.56 -12.41 2.09
CA ASP A 54 -1.43 -12.91 3.46
C ASP A 54 -2.78 -13.17 4.15
N LEU A 55 -3.88 -12.80 3.50
CA LEU A 55 -5.27 -12.91 3.93
C LEU A 55 -6.06 -13.94 3.11
N THR A 56 -5.50 -14.47 2.02
CA THR A 56 -6.20 -15.40 1.12
C THR A 56 -6.36 -16.82 1.70
N GLU A 57 -5.66 -17.18 2.77
CA GLU A 57 -5.72 -18.52 3.36
C GLU A 57 -5.97 -18.49 4.88
N GLY A 58 -7.23 -18.71 5.27
CA GLY A 58 -7.61 -19.01 6.66
C GLY A 58 -7.65 -17.80 7.61
N ARG A 59 -7.44 -18.06 8.91
CA ARG A 59 -7.41 -16.99 9.92
C ARG A 59 -6.17 -16.14 9.72
N ILE A 60 -6.35 -14.82 9.74
CA ILE A 60 -5.24 -13.86 9.72
C ILE A 60 -4.27 -14.22 10.84
N ARG A 61 -3.04 -14.57 10.46
CA ARG A 61 -2.01 -14.94 11.42
C ARG A 61 -1.64 -13.73 12.30
N PRO A 62 -1.39 -13.90 13.60
CA PRO A 62 -1.10 -12.77 14.51
C PRO A 62 0.01 -11.84 14.00
N GLU A 63 1.02 -12.37 13.34
CA GLU A 63 2.13 -11.59 12.76
C GLU A 63 1.72 -10.73 11.56
N VAL A 64 0.74 -11.18 10.76
CA VAL A 64 0.17 -10.38 9.66
C VAL A 64 -0.63 -9.22 10.23
N ARG A 65 -1.39 -9.48 11.30
CA ARG A 65 -2.12 -8.45 12.04
C ARG A 65 -1.17 -7.42 12.66
N ALA A 66 -0.09 -7.86 13.32
CA ALA A 66 0.89 -6.96 13.91
C ALA A 66 1.56 -6.08 12.85
N ALA A 67 1.98 -6.67 11.74
CA ALA A 67 2.58 -5.94 10.63
C ALA A 67 1.62 -4.95 9.95
N TRP A 68 0.31 -5.26 9.94
CA TRP A 68 -0.70 -4.32 9.46
C TRP A 68 -0.81 -3.09 10.35
N PHE A 69 -0.87 -3.26 11.67
CA PHE A 69 -0.89 -2.13 12.59
C PHE A 69 0.36 -1.27 12.45
N GLU A 70 1.53 -1.90 12.38
CA GLU A 70 2.78 -1.17 12.18
C GLU A 70 2.83 -0.44 10.83
N LEU A 71 2.25 -1.02 9.77
CA LEU A 71 2.09 -0.33 8.50
C LEU A 71 1.19 0.90 8.63
N MET A 72 0.09 0.83 9.39
CA MET A 72 -0.79 1.97 9.61
C MET A 72 -0.07 3.12 10.33
N ASP A 73 0.68 2.80 11.39
CA ASP A 73 1.47 3.80 12.12
C ASP A 73 2.49 4.47 11.18
N LEU A 74 3.20 3.68 10.38
CA LEU A 74 4.23 4.20 9.49
C LEU A 74 3.68 5.07 8.34
N VAL A 75 2.49 4.76 7.81
CA VAL A 75 1.90 5.60 6.75
C VAL A 75 1.41 6.93 7.28
N GLU A 76 0.94 6.99 8.54
CA GLU A 76 0.57 8.24 9.22
C GLU A 76 1.78 9.14 9.45
N GLU A 77 2.94 8.57 9.75
CA GLU A 77 4.19 9.33 9.88
C GLU A 77 4.70 9.85 8.52
N LYS A 78 4.48 9.09 7.44
CA LYS A 78 5.10 9.35 6.13
C LYS A 78 4.23 10.11 5.16
N ALA A 79 2.93 10.25 5.38
CA ALA A 79 2.05 10.88 4.41
C ALA A 79 0.91 11.68 5.04
N GLN A 80 0.54 12.79 4.41
CA GLN A 80 -0.65 13.56 4.81
C GLN A 80 -1.94 12.88 4.36
N LYS A 81 -1.91 12.24 3.19
CA LYS A 81 -3.01 11.46 2.62
C LYS A 81 -2.52 10.07 2.25
N VAL A 82 -3.31 9.07 2.61
CA VAL A 82 -3.03 7.68 2.27
C VAL A 82 -4.20 7.09 1.51
N VAL A 83 -3.92 6.46 0.37
CA VAL A 83 -4.91 5.78 -0.46
C VAL A 83 -4.55 4.31 -0.56
N PHE A 84 -5.43 3.45 -0.03
CA PHE A 84 -5.31 2.00 -0.14
C PHE A 84 -6.13 1.49 -1.32
N VAL A 85 -5.45 0.86 -2.28
CA VAL A 85 -6.08 0.05 -3.32
C VAL A 85 -6.07 -1.40 -2.85
N VAL A 86 -7.22 -1.86 -2.35
CA VAL A 86 -7.41 -3.25 -1.93
C VAL A 86 -8.09 -4.02 -3.06
N GLY A 87 -7.40 -5.00 -3.64
CA GLY A 87 -7.92 -5.85 -4.71
C GLY A 87 -7.94 -7.32 -4.30
N GLY A 88 -8.94 -8.06 -4.76
CA GLY A 88 -8.96 -9.53 -4.70
C GLY A 88 -8.58 -10.12 -6.05
N SER A 89 -7.78 -11.19 -6.06
CA SER A 89 -7.58 -12.00 -7.26
C SER A 89 -8.88 -12.72 -7.60
N SER A 90 -9.57 -12.26 -8.64
CA SER A 90 -10.59 -13.04 -9.34
C SER A 90 -9.93 -14.01 -10.32
#